data_AF-A0A972LU35-F1
#
_entry.id   AF-A0A972LU35-F1
#
_cell.length_a   1.000
_cell.length_b   1.000
_cell.length_c   1.000
_cell.angle_alpha   90.00
_cell.angle_beta   90.00
_cell.angle_gamma   90.00
#
_symmetry.space_group_name_H-M   'P 1'
#
loop_
_entity.id
_entity.type
_entity.pdbx_description
1 polymer ?
#
loop_
_entity_poly.entity_id
_entity_poly.type
_entity_poly.pdbx_seq_one_letter_code
_entity_poly.pdbx_strand_id
1 'polypeptide(L)'
;MMKFNHFVLVCALLTSISVFVAAGTAYATVPYAGLSGGVPGGVGPGLAPPSVVPGKEYSHNFDMDASGLLSPEQVIAWDGSGGVADGLNYVGTRPNFTILGEVDALANRRDHLYKQLISNPNAPAATDEAHLLFSVDDTYVGYGPGGAFVGVLPSAGPIVLPIGTIAGAGEISYELAGAFSPPSTVGTWAVQDDVNKMPRPIDVDGLEVWGPEPALTGDANKYSLDTDVFGLPPGGGVSVWNLSGTPYILQSTIASAVGTLLDLPTVVDPEFINLDALMVQDVTGDPDIFERDPTGGGDNDSIIFSIRQIPDGVGSYYATGSELFVLDGAGSISFLEHGGHVWDLAYALTAFDVWFEDQNNYGVLDINAIEAISESVVPEPASCIMLLLGLVGLSSRAKRRRS
;
A
#
# COMPACT_ATOMS: atom_id res chain seq x y z
N MET A 1 32.04 -48.42 51.49
CA MET A 1 33.26 -49.20 51.14
C MET A 1 32.81 -50.40 50.34
N MET A 2 33.47 -50.71 49.20
CA MET A 2 33.10 -51.66 48.13
C MET A 2 32.11 -51.12 47.08
N LYS A 3 32.21 -51.46 45.79
CA LYS A 3 33.27 -51.87 44.85
C LYS A 3 32.61 -51.86 43.45
N PHE A 4 33.42 -51.66 42.41
CA PHE A 4 33.10 -51.65 40.98
C PHE A 4 32.13 -52.75 40.48
N ASN A 5 31.41 -52.46 39.38
CA ASN A 5 31.41 -53.35 38.20
C ASN A 5 31.09 -52.62 36.88
N HIS A 6 31.97 -52.85 35.91
CA HIS A 6 31.83 -52.58 34.48
C HIS A 6 30.93 -53.63 33.79
N PHE A 7 30.64 -53.34 32.51
CA PHE A 7 30.05 -54.21 31.46
C PHE A 7 28.52 -54.30 31.45
N VAL A 8 27.87 -53.73 30.43
CA VAL A 8 27.63 -54.38 29.13
C VAL A 8 27.05 -53.34 28.14
N LEU A 9 27.71 -53.24 26.99
CA LEU A 9 27.28 -52.57 25.76
C LEU A 9 26.27 -53.47 25.04
N VAL A 10 25.03 -53.03 24.81
CA VAL A 10 24.12 -53.64 23.82
C VAL A 10 23.41 -52.55 23.03
N CYS A 11 23.57 -52.67 21.72
CA CYS A 11 22.98 -51.88 20.66
C CYS A 11 21.47 -51.66 20.81
N ALA A 12 21.04 -50.40 20.73
CA ALA A 12 19.72 -50.03 20.24
C ALA A 12 19.91 -49.01 19.12
N LEU A 13 19.90 -49.54 17.90
CA LEU A 13 19.83 -48.79 16.65
C LEU A 13 18.47 -48.09 16.61
N LEU A 14 18.43 -46.80 16.97
CA LEU A 14 17.28 -45.94 16.75
C LEU A 14 17.22 -45.61 15.26
N THR A 15 16.45 -46.39 14.50
CA THR A 15 15.94 -45.98 13.18
C THR A 15 15.05 -44.77 13.37
N SER A 16 15.59 -43.58 13.11
CA SER A 16 14.81 -42.37 12.87
C SER A 16 13.99 -42.58 11.59
N ILE A 17 12.72 -42.90 11.76
CA ILE A 17 11.73 -42.77 10.69
C ILE A 17 11.52 -41.27 10.49
N SER A 18 12.24 -40.70 9.52
CA SER A 18 11.91 -39.40 8.96
C SER A 18 10.57 -39.52 8.26
N VAL A 19 9.50 -39.11 8.93
CA VAL A 19 8.23 -38.86 8.27
C VAL A 19 8.45 -37.61 7.42
N PHE A 20 8.77 -37.81 6.14
CA PHE A 20 8.53 -36.79 5.14
C PHE A 20 7.01 -36.65 5.03
N VAL A 21 6.43 -35.76 5.85
CA VAL A 21 5.14 -35.17 5.50
C VAL A 21 5.46 -34.35 4.26
N ALA A 22 5.05 -34.83 3.10
CA ALA A 22 4.95 -33.97 1.93
C ALA A 22 3.94 -32.88 2.32
N ALA A 23 4.44 -31.72 2.73
CA ALA A 23 3.63 -30.51 2.79
C ALA A 23 3.11 -30.32 1.38
N GLY A 24 1.83 -30.66 1.16
CA GLY A 24 1.16 -30.23 -0.05
C GLY A 24 1.22 -28.71 -0.05
N THR A 25 1.61 -28.12 -1.18
CA THR A 25 1.47 -26.69 -1.40
C THR A 25 0.00 -26.35 -1.17
N ALA A 26 -0.31 -25.65 -0.08
CA ALA A 26 -1.63 -25.11 0.13
C ALA A 26 -1.82 -24.06 -0.97
N TYR A 27 -2.71 -24.34 -1.91
CA TYR A 27 -3.06 -23.34 -2.92
C TYR A 27 -4.09 -22.38 -2.31
N ALA A 28 -4.09 -21.12 -2.76
CA ALA A 28 -5.20 -20.21 -2.52
C ALA A 28 -6.53 -20.92 -2.73
N THR A 29 -7.48 -20.72 -1.81
CA THR A 29 -8.77 -21.42 -1.89
C THR A 29 -9.57 -20.95 -3.12
N VAL A 30 -9.36 -19.71 -3.55
CA VAL A 30 -9.83 -19.16 -4.82
C VAL A 30 -8.61 -18.74 -5.64
N PRO A 31 -8.32 -19.43 -6.76
CA PRO A 31 -7.16 -19.10 -7.57
C PRO A 31 -7.35 -17.77 -8.28
N TYR A 32 -6.28 -16.97 -8.35
CA TYR A 32 -6.21 -15.77 -9.17
C TYR A 32 -6.64 -16.02 -10.62
N ALA A 33 -7.66 -15.29 -11.07
CA ALA A 33 -8.11 -15.25 -12.45
C ALA A 33 -7.58 -13.98 -13.10
N GLY A 34 -6.39 -14.07 -13.70
CA GLY A 34 -5.76 -12.93 -14.38
C GLY A 34 -6.72 -12.20 -15.32
N LEU A 35 -6.64 -10.88 -15.29
CA LEU A 35 -7.52 -10.00 -16.04
C LEU A 35 -6.98 -9.79 -17.45
N SER A 36 -7.85 -9.36 -18.36
CA SER A 36 -7.37 -8.80 -19.61
C SER A 36 -6.68 -7.48 -19.27
N GLY A 37 -5.35 -7.44 -19.38
CA GLY A 37 -4.55 -6.25 -19.07
C GLY A 37 -5.10 -4.95 -19.67
N GLY A 38 -4.73 -3.84 -19.07
CA GLY A 38 -5.30 -2.54 -19.34
C GLY A 38 -4.57 -1.47 -18.55
N VAL A 39 -4.87 -0.22 -18.87
CA VAL A 39 -4.38 0.95 -18.15
C VAL A 39 -5.56 1.82 -17.76
N PRO A 40 -5.39 2.76 -16.81
CA PRO A 40 -6.35 3.81 -16.59
C PRO A 40 -6.77 4.44 -17.92
N GLY A 41 -8.08 4.58 -18.10
CA GLY A 41 -8.67 5.20 -19.26
C GLY A 41 -8.71 6.71 -19.13
N GLY A 42 -9.89 7.28 -19.34
CA GLY A 42 -10.15 8.68 -19.01
C GLY A 42 -10.28 8.87 -17.49
N VAL A 43 -9.94 10.07 -17.03
CA VAL A 43 -10.41 10.62 -15.74
C VAL A 43 -11.85 11.12 -15.89
N GLY A 44 -12.64 10.98 -14.84
CA GLY A 44 -14.04 11.38 -14.86
C GLY A 44 -14.78 10.99 -13.58
N PRO A 45 -16.10 11.22 -13.52
CA PRO A 45 -16.89 11.11 -12.29
C PRO A 45 -17.15 9.67 -11.82
N GLY A 46 -16.76 8.66 -12.59
CA GLY A 46 -16.98 7.25 -12.27
C GLY A 46 -15.83 6.60 -11.51
N LEU A 47 -16.07 5.41 -10.97
CA LEU A 47 -15.06 4.54 -10.38
C LEU A 47 -15.01 3.23 -11.17
N ALA A 48 -13.84 2.89 -11.72
CA ALA A 48 -13.62 1.55 -12.25
C ALA A 48 -13.74 0.51 -11.13
N PRO A 49 -14.58 -0.53 -11.26
CA PRO A 49 -14.73 -1.52 -10.20
C PRO A 49 -13.46 -2.39 -10.05
N PRO A 50 -13.19 -2.96 -8.86
CA PRO A 50 -11.98 -3.76 -8.62
C PRO A 50 -11.76 -4.88 -9.65
N SER A 51 -12.85 -5.55 -10.05
CA SER A 51 -12.84 -6.69 -10.99
C SER A 51 -12.42 -6.36 -12.44
N VAL A 52 -12.26 -5.08 -12.80
CA VAL A 52 -11.78 -4.70 -14.14
C VAL A 52 -10.41 -4.02 -14.12
N VAL A 53 -9.88 -3.73 -12.93
CA VAL A 53 -8.63 -3.02 -12.73
C VAL A 53 -7.48 -4.05 -12.70
N PRO A 54 -6.58 -4.06 -13.68
CA PRO A 54 -5.53 -5.07 -13.80
C PRO A 54 -4.34 -4.80 -12.88
N GLY A 55 -3.55 -5.84 -12.61
CA GLY A 55 -2.21 -5.67 -12.05
C GLY A 55 -2.16 -5.41 -10.55
N LYS A 56 -3.28 -5.58 -9.84
CA LYS A 56 -3.38 -5.15 -8.45
C LYS A 56 -2.57 -6.05 -7.52
N GLU A 57 -1.92 -5.40 -6.56
CA GLU A 57 -1.13 -6.02 -5.50
C GLU A 57 -1.51 -5.42 -4.15
N TYR A 58 -1.38 -6.18 -3.07
CA TYR A 58 -1.55 -5.68 -1.71
C TYR A 58 -0.65 -6.42 -0.71
N SER A 59 -0.32 -5.76 0.41
CA SER A 59 0.22 -6.37 1.63
C SER A 59 -0.78 -6.21 2.78
N HIS A 60 -0.57 -6.94 3.87
CA HIS A 60 -1.44 -6.92 5.05
C HIS A 60 -0.66 -7.44 6.26
N ASN A 61 -1.13 -7.24 7.48
CA ASN A 61 -0.44 -7.65 8.69
C ASN A 61 -0.71 -9.14 8.97
N PHE A 62 0.25 -10.04 9.22
CA PHE A 62 1.71 -9.92 9.43
C PHE A 62 2.52 -10.36 8.17
N ASP A 63 2.08 -9.96 6.98
CA ASP A 63 2.36 -10.52 5.66
C ASP A 63 2.10 -12.04 5.57
N MET A 64 1.18 -12.44 4.70
CA MET A 64 0.96 -13.86 4.40
C MET A 64 1.14 -14.15 2.93
N ASP A 65 1.44 -15.42 2.62
CA ASP A 65 1.30 -15.97 1.29
C ASP A 65 -0.19 -16.09 0.90
N ALA A 66 -0.45 -16.37 -0.38
CA ALA A 66 -1.81 -16.49 -0.90
C ALA A 66 -2.61 -17.66 -0.30
N SER A 67 -1.96 -18.53 0.49
CA SER A 67 -2.59 -19.61 1.25
C SER A 67 -2.96 -19.21 2.68
N GLY A 68 -2.54 -18.03 3.13
CA GLY A 68 -2.75 -17.51 4.48
C GLY A 68 -1.72 -17.98 5.50
N LEU A 69 -0.52 -18.38 5.05
CA LEU A 69 0.59 -18.69 5.94
C LEU A 69 1.52 -17.48 6.04
N LEU A 70 2.02 -17.21 7.24
CA LEU A 70 2.98 -16.13 7.48
C LEU A 70 4.16 -16.24 6.52
N SER A 71 4.39 -15.17 5.77
CA SER A 71 5.48 -15.02 4.82
C SER A 71 5.89 -13.55 4.81
N PRO A 72 6.79 -13.13 5.72
CA PRO A 72 7.26 -11.76 5.79
C PRO A 72 7.68 -11.22 4.43
N GLU A 73 7.31 -9.97 4.15
CA GLU A 73 7.60 -9.23 2.93
C GLU A 73 7.02 -9.82 1.64
N GLN A 74 5.98 -10.64 1.77
CA GLN A 74 5.23 -11.20 0.66
C GLN A 74 4.07 -10.27 0.30
N VAL A 75 4.04 -9.89 -0.98
CA VAL A 75 2.93 -9.17 -1.59
C VAL A 75 1.99 -10.16 -2.26
N ILE A 76 0.69 -9.87 -2.24
CA ILE A 76 -0.35 -10.70 -2.85
C ILE A 76 -0.92 -10.01 -4.08
N ALA A 77 -0.86 -10.71 -5.21
CA ALA A 77 -1.58 -10.35 -6.42
C ALA A 77 -3.06 -10.73 -6.28
N TRP A 78 -3.98 -9.83 -6.68
CA TRP A 78 -5.42 -10.07 -6.55
C TRP A 78 -6.25 -9.61 -7.75
N ASP A 79 -7.28 -10.38 -8.09
CA ASP A 79 -8.07 -10.16 -9.31
C ASP A 79 -9.29 -9.24 -9.12
N GLY A 80 -9.57 -8.79 -7.90
CA GLY A 80 -10.74 -7.96 -7.59
C GLY A 80 -12.07 -8.71 -7.63
N SER A 81 -12.02 -10.05 -7.63
CA SER A 81 -13.16 -10.97 -7.47
C SER A 81 -12.89 -12.00 -6.36
N GLY A 82 -11.87 -11.75 -5.52
CA GLY A 82 -11.45 -12.56 -4.39
C GLY A 82 -10.43 -13.66 -4.71
N GLY A 83 -9.96 -13.76 -5.97
CA GLY A 83 -8.90 -14.69 -6.36
C GLY A 83 -7.52 -14.08 -6.15
N VAL A 84 -6.62 -14.84 -5.51
CA VAL A 84 -5.28 -14.37 -5.15
C VAL A 84 -4.16 -15.34 -5.56
N ALA A 85 -2.94 -14.82 -5.62
CA ALA A 85 -1.72 -15.57 -5.83
C ALA A 85 -0.52 -14.81 -5.24
N ASP A 86 0.58 -15.52 -4.97
CA ASP A 86 1.82 -14.90 -4.51
C ASP A 86 2.35 -13.95 -5.61
N GLY A 87 2.59 -12.70 -5.22
CA GLY A 87 3.25 -11.67 -6.04
C GLY A 87 4.72 -11.54 -5.69
N LEU A 88 5.22 -10.29 -5.68
CA LEU A 88 6.60 -9.99 -5.29
C LEU A 88 6.89 -10.40 -3.84
N ASN A 89 8.14 -10.79 -3.60
CA ASN A 89 8.64 -11.08 -2.27
C ASN A 89 9.98 -10.35 -2.08
N TYR A 90 10.06 -9.46 -1.10
CA TYR A 90 11.23 -8.61 -0.91
C TYR A 90 12.34 -9.25 -0.05
N VAL A 91 12.12 -10.47 0.46
CA VAL A 91 13.10 -11.19 1.27
C VAL A 91 14.41 -11.37 0.49
N GLY A 92 15.49 -10.84 1.07
CA GLY A 92 16.84 -10.96 0.51
C GLY A 92 17.12 -10.02 -0.67
N THR A 93 16.21 -9.11 -1.02
CA THR A 93 16.49 -8.05 -2.00
C THR A 93 17.58 -7.11 -1.50
N ARG A 94 17.65 -6.87 -0.19
CA ARG A 94 18.60 -5.96 0.47
C ARG A 94 19.89 -6.72 0.88
N PRO A 95 21.06 -6.47 0.25
CA PRO A 95 22.26 -7.30 0.44
C PRO A 95 22.86 -7.32 1.85
N ASN A 96 22.49 -6.36 2.72
CA ASN A 96 23.03 -6.22 4.07
C ASN A 96 21.95 -5.99 5.14
N PHE A 97 20.66 -6.10 4.80
CA PHE A 97 19.56 -5.99 5.75
C PHE A 97 18.92 -7.37 5.89
N THR A 98 18.96 -7.92 7.10
CA THR A 98 18.55 -9.31 7.38
C THR A 98 17.37 -9.40 8.34
N ILE A 99 16.92 -8.25 8.85
CA ILE A 99 15.68 -8.17 9.59
C ILE A 99 14.57 -8.36 8.57
N LEU A 100 13.68 -9.30 8.86
CA LEU A 100 12.44 -9.44 8.11
C LEU A 100 11.40 -8.57 8.81
N GLY A 101 10.66 -7.81 8.02
CA GLY A 101 9.58 -6.94 8.50
C GLY A 101 8.29 -7.21 7.75
N GLU A 102 7.26 -6.48 8.14
CA GLU A 102 6.02 -6.36 7.37
C GLU A 102 6.19 -5.30 6.29
N VAL A 103 5.49 -5.43 5.16
CA VAL A 103 5.45 -4.41 4.12
C VAL A 103 4.34 -3.42 4.42
N ASP A 104 4.73 -2.26 4.91
CA ASP A 104 3.84 -1.17 5.34
C ASP A 104 3.51 -0.17 4.23
N ALA A 105 4.11 -0.29 3.06
CA ALA A 105 3.67 0.47 1.90
C ALA A 105 4.19 -0.13 0.60
N LEU A 106 3.43 0.04 -0.47
CA LEU A 106 3.75 -0.39 -1.82
C LEU A 106 3.53 0.75 -2.79
N ALA A 107 4.38 0.85 -3.81
CA ALA A 107 4.13 1.71 -4.95
C ALA A 107 4.95 1.27 -6.17
N ASN A 108 4.44 1.56 -7.35
CA ASN A 108 5.25 1.62 -8.55
C ASN A 108 5.99 2.95 -8.59
N ARG A 109 7.24 2.98 -9.07
CA ARG A 109 7.98 4.24 -9.25
C ARG A 109 7.23 5.27 -10.10
N ARG A 110 6.22 4.90 -10.88
CA ARG A 110 5.48 5.79 -11.78
C ARG A 110 3.99 5.51 -11.70
N ASP A 111 3.42 5.75 -10.53
CA ASP A 111 1.98 5.58 -10.33
C ASP A 111 1.21 6.38 -11.37
N HIS A 112 0.36 5.67 -12.09
CA HIS A 112 -0.15 6.14 -13.37
C HIS A 112 -0.99 7.41 -13.23
N LEU A 113 -1.72 7.52 -12.12
CA LEU A 113 -2.66 8.58 -11.82
C LEU A 113 -2.14 9.57 -10.77
N TYR A 114 -0.86 9.48 -10.38
CA TYR A 114 -0.24 10.35 -9.38
C TYR A 114 -0.48 11.84 -9.65
N LYS A 115 -0.23 12.28 -10.90
CA LYS A 115 -0.39 13.69 -11.31
C LYS A 115 -1.85 14.15 -11.36
N GLN A 116 -2.77 13.21 -11.56
CA GLN A 116 -4.22 13.44 -11.59
C GLN A 116 -4.84 13.33 -10.19
N LEU A 117 -4.09 12.86 -9.19
CA LEU A 117 -4.55 12.86 -7.81
C LEU A 117 -4.22 14.20 -7.14
N ILE A 118 -3.02 14.74 -7.41
CA ILE A 118 -2.56 15.99 -6.82
C ILE A 118 -3.24 17.17 -7.51
N SER A 119 -3.94 18.00 -6.73
CA SER A 119 -4.13 19.39 -7.12
C SER A 119 -2.91 20.21 -6.68
N ASN A 120 -2.27 20.89 -7.64
CA ASN A 120 -1.22 21.85 -7.33
C ASN A 120 -1.74 23.22 -7.75
N PRO A 121 -2.01 24.14 -6.82
CA PRO A 121 -2.56 25.47 -7.14
C PRO A 121 -1.61 26.30 -8.01
N ASN A 122 -0.33 25.92 -8.09
CA ASN A 122 0.70 26.59 -8.89
C ASN A 122 1.04 25.84 -10.19
N ALA A 123 0.56 24.62 -10.42
CA ALA A 123 0.77 23.89 -11.67
C ALA A 123 -0.51 23.89 -12.51
N PRO A 124 -0.51 24.47 -13.72
CA PRO A 124 -1.72 24.58 -14.55
C PRO A 124 -2.29 23.25 -15.09
N ALA A 125 -1.65 22.11 -14.76
CA ALA A 125 -2.03 20.78 -15.21
C ALA A 125 -2.24 19.77 -14.06
N ALA A 126 -2.06 20.18 -12.81
CA ALA A 126 -2.33 19.32 -11.65
C ALA A 126 -3.81 19.46 -11.30
N THR A 127 -4.53 18.36 -11.44
CA THR A 127 -5.98 18.33 -11.43
C THR A 127 -6.40 17.32 -10.39
N ASP A 128 -7.28 17.70 -9.45
CA ASP A 128 -7.99 16.78 -8.54
C ASP A 128 -9.03 16.01 -9.38
N GLU A 129 -8.56 15.08 -10.20
CA GLU A 129 -9.31 14.39 -11.28
C GLU A 129 -9.29 12.86 -11.16
N ALA A 130 -8.31 12.27 -10.47
CA ALA A 130 -8.33 10.88 -10.08
C ALA A 130 -8.92 10.76 -8.67
N HIS A 131 -9.57 9.65 -8.39
CA HIS A 131 -10.12 9.38 -7.06
C HIS A 131 -9.04 8.75 -6.19
N LEU A 132 -9.01 9.10 -4.90
CA LEU A 132 -8.13 8.47 -3.94
C LEU A 132 -8.76 7.13 -3.52
N LEU A 133 -7.97 6.07 -3.54
CA LEU A 133 -8.21 4.84 -2.81
C LEU A 133 -7.37 4.87 -1.54
N PHE A 134 -7.92 4.35 -0.45
CA PHE A 134 -7.18 4.21 0.79
C PHE A 134 -7.71 3.05 1.63
N SER A 135 -6.84 2.49 2.47
CA SER A 135 -7.21 1.62 3.58
C SER A 135 -6.90 2.31 4.92
N VAL A 136 -7.34 1.69 6.01
CA VAL A 136 -7.02 2.15 7.38
C VAL A 136 -6.43 0.99 8.16
N ASP A 137 -5.58 1.32 9.13
CA ASP A 137 -5.03 0.34 10.07
C ASP A 137 -6.17 -0.36 10.85
N ASP A 138 -5.98 -1.63 11.22
CA ASP A 138 -6.90 -2.34 12.10
C ASP A 138 -6.79 -1.89 13.56
N THR A 139 -5.76 -1.10 13.90
CA THR A 139 -5.64 -0.42 15.19
C THR A 139 -5.86 1.08 15.11
N TYR A 140 -6.20 1.68 16.25
CA TYR A 140 -6.21 3.13 16.40
C TYR A 140 -5.86 3.51 17.82
N VAL A 141 -5.26 4.70 18.01
CA VAL A 141 -5.14 5.30 19.34
C VAL A 141 -6.32 6.24 19.57
N GLY A 142 -6.90 6.13 20.76
CA GLY A 142 -7.94 7.03 21.23
C GLY A 142 -7.61 7.62 22.59
N TYR A 143 -8.27 8.73 22.93
CA TYR A 143 -8.15 9.40 24.21
C TYR A 143 -9.49 9.45 24.91
N GLY A 144 -9.52 9.06 26.19
CA GLY A 144 -10.68 9.18 27.06
C GLY A 144 -10.34 9.74 28.44
N PRO A 145 -11.31 9.79 29.37
CA PRO A 145 -11.08 10.25 30.75
C PRO A 145 -9.96 9.50 31.49
N GLY A 146 -9.62 8.28 31.06
CA GLY A 146 -8.55 7.46 31.61
C GLY A 146 -7.17 7.65 30.96
N GLY A 147 -7.05 8.52 29.95
CA GLY A 147 -5.85 8.68 29.13
C GLY A 147 -5.96 8.00 27.77
N ALA A 148 -4.81 7.77 27.13
CA ALA A 148 -4.72 7.07 25.85
C ALA A 148 -5.12 5.59 25.99
N PHE A 149 -5.75 5.03 24.97
CA PHE A 149 -6.05 3.61 24.83
C PHE A 149 -5.86 3.20 23.37
N VAL A 150 -5.56 1.92 23.14
CA VAL A 150 -5.56 1.32 21.79
C VAL A 150 -6.90 0.63 21.59
N GLY A 151 -7.55 0.91 20.47
CA GLY A 151 -8.73 0.20 20.01
C GLY A 151 -8.45 -0.60 18.76
N VAL A 152 -9.43 -1.40 18.37
CA VAL A 152 -9.37 -2.26 17.18
C VAL A 152 -10.56 -1.93 16.30
N LEU A 153 -10.31 -1.66 15.03
CA LEU A 153 -11.32 -1.47 14.01
C LEU A 153 -11.81 -2.83 13.49
N PRO A 154 -13.08 -2.91 13.05
CA PRO A 154 -13.53 -4.11 12.37
C PRO A 154 -12.83 -4.22 11.02
N SER A 155 -12.31 -5.41 10.76
CA SER A 155 -11.70 -5.79 9.50
C SER A 155 -12.63 -5.59 8.29
N ALA A 156 -13.95 -5.77 8.46
CA ALA A 156 -14.96 -5.47 7.45
C ALA A 156 -15.89 -4.35 7.95
N GLY A 157 -16.26 -3.44 7.05
CA GLY A 157 -17.07 -2.27 7.35
C GLY A 157 -18.56 -2.59 7.59
N PRO A 158 -19.40 -1.56 7.71
CA PRO A 158 -19.04 -0.14 7.59
C PRO A 158 -18.36 0.45 8.83
N ILE A 159 -17.40 1.35 8.63
CA ILE A 159 -16.92 2.29 9.66
C ILE A 159 -17.60 3.64 9.42
N VAL A 160 -18.32 4.14 10.44
CA VAL A 160 -19.09 5.39 10.34
C VAL A 160 -18.25 6.55 10.87
N LEU A 161 -18.09 7.58 10.04
CA LEU A 161 -17.30 8.77 10.29
C LEU A 161 -18.13 10.05 10.05
N PRO A 162 -17.69 11.22 10.54
CA PRO A 162 -18.33 12.49 10.25
C PRO A 162 -18.47 12.82 8.74
N ILE A 163 -17.50 12.38 7.93
CA ILE A 163 -17.53 12.58 6.46
C ILE A 163 -18.42 11.58 5.71
N GLY A 164 -18.86 10.50 6.36
CA GLY A 164 -19.65 9.47 5.72
C GLY A 164 -19.37 8.07 6.26
N THR A 165 -19.40 7.09 5.37
CA THR A 165 -19.14 5.71 5.74
C THR A 165 -18.05 5.17 4.85
N ILE A 166 -17.01 4.64 5.47
CA ILE A 166 -15.88 4.00 4.80
C ILE A 166 -15.92 2.49 5.04
N ALA A 167 -15.03 1.78 4.34
CA ALA A 167 -14.86 0.35 4.48
C ALA A 167 -14.16 -0.03 5.81
N GLY A 168 -14.08 -1.33 6.13
CA GLY A 168 -13.27 -1.83 7.24
C GLY A 168 -11.77 -1.80 6.96
N ALA A 169 -10.94 -2.18 7.94
CA ALA A 169 -9.48 -2.17 7.79
C ALA A 169 -8.99 -3.11 6.66
N GLY A 170 -9.58 -4.29 6.53
CA GLY A 170 -9.27 -5.27 5.47
C GLY A 170 -9.98 -4.99 4.15
N GLU A 171 -10.47 -3.77 3.95
CA GLU A 171 -11.23 -3.33 2.79
C GLU A 171 -10.64 -2.03 2.25
N ILE A 172 -11.02 -1.66 1.03
CA ILE A 172 -10.49 -0.46 0.39
C ILE A 172 -11.62 0.54 0.24
N SER A 173 -11.39 1.72 0.80
CA SER A 173 -12.26 2.88 0.71
C SER A 173 -11.86 3.76 -0.48
N TYR A 174 -12.75 4.66 -0.88
CA TYR A 174 -12.42 5.72 -1.82
C TYR A 174 -12.81 7.09 -1.26
N GLU A 175 -12.12 8.12 -1.75
CA GLU A 175 -12.59 9.50 -1.77
C GLU A 175 -12.67 10.00 -3.23
N LEU A 176 -13.86 10.47 -3.62
CA LEU A 176 -14.04 11.04 -4.96
C LEU A 176 -13.32 12.37 -5.10
N ALA A 177 -12.86 12.60 -6.31
CA ALA A 177 -12.16 13.80 -6.71
C ALA A 177 -13.08 15.02 -6.63
N GLY A 178 -12.57 16.13 -6.11
CA GLY A 178 -13.31 17.38 -5.93
C GLY A 178 -13.68 18.04 -7.26
N ALA A 179 -13.01 17.72 -8.37
CA ALA A 179 -13.43 18.19 -9.69
C ALA A 179 -14.80 17.64 -10.12
N PHE A 180 -15.21 16.49 -9.57
CA PHE A 180 -16.42 15.78 -10.02
C PHE A 180 -17.48 15.64 -8.94
N SER A 181 -17.13 15.84 -7.68
CA SER A 181 -18.00 15.54 -6.54
C SER A 181 -17.98 16.65 -5.48
N PRO A 182 -19.01 16.72 -4.61
CA PRO A 182 -18.92 17.54 -3.41
C PRO A 182 -17.71 17.16 -2.56
N PRO A 183 -17.15 18.11 -1.78
CA PRO A 183 -16.01 17.81 -0.94
C PRO A 183 -16.27 16.65 0.02
N SER A 184 -15.23 15.84 0.27
CA SER A 184 -15.26 14.73 1.23
C SER A 184 -16.30 13.64 0.92
N THR A 185 -16.51 13.33 -0.36
CA THR A 185 -17.41 12.25 -0.76
C THR A 185 -16.69 10.91 -0.73
N VAL A 186 -16.97 10.10 0.30
CA VAL A 186 -16.32 8.81 0.54
C VAL A 186 -17.25 7.60 0.36
N GLY A 187 -16.66 6.41 0.26
CA GLY A 187 -17.38 5.13 0.25
C GLY A 187 -16.44 3.92 0.24
N THR A 188 -17.01 2.75 -0.07
CA THR A 188 -16.27 1.49 -0.21
C THR A 188 -16.03 1.18 -1.68
N TRP A 189 -14.78 0.94 -2.06
CA TRP A 189 -14.39 0.54 -3.42
C TRP A 189 -14.31 -0.98 -3.57
N ALA A 190 -13.64 -1.66 -2.63
CA ALA A 190 -13.49 -3.11 -2.61
C ALA A 190 -13.83 -3.65 -1.23
N VAL A 191 -14.74 -4.61 -1.16
CA VAL A 191 -15.01 -5.35 0.09
C VAL A 191 -13.98 -6.47 0.27
N GLN A 192 -13.90 -7.07 1.46
CA GLN A 192 -12.91 -8.12 1.74
C GLN A 192 -12.96 -9.28 0.74
N ASP A 193 -14.18 -9.69 0.36
CA ASP A 193 -14.39 -10.79 -0.59
C ASP A 193 -13.96 -10.43 -2.01
N ASP A 194 -13.83 -9.15 -2.34
CA ASP A 194 -13.23 -8.69 -3.60
C ASP A 194 -11.69 -8.74 -3.49
N VAL A 195 -11.13 -8.38 -2.33
CA VAL A 195 -9.69 -8.39 -2.01
C VAL A 195 -9.12 -9.80 -2.00
N ASN A 196 -9.51 -10.59 -1.00
CA ASN A 196 -9.16 -12.00 -0.90
C ASN A 196 -10.29 -12.74 -0.19
N LYS A 197 -10.84 -13.73 -0.88
CA LYS A 197 -11.98 -14.46 -0.34
C LYS A 197 -11.58 -15.38 0.81
N MET A 198 -10.37 -15.94 0.79
CA MET A 198 -9.88 -16.96 1.72
C MET A 198 -8.34 -17.09 1.68
N PRO A 199 -7.62 -16.67 2.75
CA PRO A 199 -8.16 -16.01 3.94
C PRO A 199 -8.65 -14.59 3.63
N ARG A 200 -9.57 -14.08 4.42
CA ARG A 200 -9.94 -12.66 4.32
C ARG A 200 -8.84 -11.82 4.96
N PRO A 201 -8.46 -10.69 4.36
CA PRO A 201 -7.48 -9.78 4.93
C PRO A 201 -8.01 -9.22 6.26
N ILE A 202 -7.12 -9.02 7.22
CA ILE A 202 -7.46 -8.35 8.49
C ILE A 202 -7.45 -6.83 8.26
N ASP A 203 -6.40 -6.38 7.59
CA ASP A 203 -6.09 -5.04 7.12
C ASP A 203 -5.50 -5.08 5.69
N VAL A 204 -5.19 -3.91 5.15
CA VAL A 204 -4.44 -3.72 3.91
C VAL A 204 -3.38 -2.65 4.20
N ASP A 205 -2.11 -3.03 4.16
CA ASP A 205 -0.97 -2.17 4.58
C ASP A 205 -0.18 -1.64 3.38
N GLY A 206 -0.54 -2.09 2.19
CA GLY A 206 0.10 -1.66 0.97
C GLY A 206 -0.86 -1.93 -0.16
N LEU A 207 -0.93 -1.00 -1.10
CA LEU A 207 -1.85 -1.11 -2.21
C LEU A 207 -1.19 -0.58 -3.47
N GLU A 208 -1.22 -1.38 -4.51
CA GLU A 208 -0.88 -1.01 -5.88
C GLU A 208 -2.04 -1.47 -6.75
N VAL A 209 -2.64 -0.60 -7.55
CA VAL A 209 -3.81 -0.98 -8.38
C VAL A 209 -3.58 -0.84 -9.88
N TRP A 210 -2.38 -0.52 -10.33
CA TRP A 210 -2.07 -0.39 -11.76
C TRP A 210 -0.75 -1.03 -12.14
N GLY A 211 -0.84 -2.29 -12.55
CA GLY A 211 0.31 -3.06 -13.00
C GLY A 211 0.05 -3.90 -14.25
N PRO A 212 1.10 -4.56 -14.77
CA PRO A 212 0.96 -5.53 -15.84
C PRO A 212 0.20 -6.79 -15.38
N GLU A 213 -0.53 -7.41 -16.31
CA GLU A 213 -1.20 -8.69 -16.09
C GLU A 213 -0.45 -9.87 -16.75
N PRO A 214 -0.33 -11.03 -16.08
CA PRO A 214 -0.81 -11.30 -14.72
C PRO A 214 0.08 -10.66 -13.65
N ALA A 215 -0.51 -10.19 -12.55
CA ALA A 215 0.19 -9.49 -11.47
C ALA A 215 1.17 -10.36 -10.65
N LEU A 216 1.44 -11.61 -11.08
CA LEU A 216 2.31 -12.56 -10.37
C LEU A 216 3.78 -12.15 -10.34
N THR A 217 4.18 -11.24 -11.23
CA THR A 217 5.55 -10.69 -11.23
C THR A 217 5.62 -9.30 -10.63
N GLY A 218 4.48 -8.74 -10.22
CA GLY A 218 4.31 -7.40 -9.70
C GLY A 218 4.98 -6.28 -10.49
N ASP A 219 4.71 -5.05 -10.08
CA ASP A 219 5.57 -3.92 -10.44
C ASP A 219 5.72 -2.87 -9.35
N ALA A 220 5.19 -3.13 -8.15
CA ALA A 220 5.48 -2.42 -6.92
C ALA A 220 6.99 -2.49 -6.59
N ASN A 221 7.74 -1.57 -7.18
CA ASN A 221 9.20 -1.54 -7.14
C ASN A 221 9.75 -0.53 -6.14
N LYS A 222 8.86 0.12 -5.40
CA LYS A 222 9.11 0.95 -4.23
C LYS A 222 8.29 0.37 -3.08
N TYR A 223 8.89 0.26 -1.91
CA TYR A 223 8.19 -0.28 -0.75
C TYR A 223 8.76 0.28 0.56
N SER A 224 7.93 0.29 1.59
CA SER A 224 8.29 0.58 2.99
C SER A 224 8.25 -0.70 3.82
N LEU A 225 8.86 -0.68 5.00
CA LEU A 225 8.73 -1.74 6.00
C LEU A 225 8.16 -1.18 7.29
N ASP A 226 7.61 -2.03 8.15
CA ASP A 226 7.08 -1.69 9.48
C ASP A 226 8.02 -1.00 10.44
N THR A 227 9.32 -1.05 10.14
CA THR A 227 10.31 -0.31 10.90
C THR A 227 11.37 0.35 10.04
N ASP A 228 11.06 1.57 9.60
CA ASP A 228 11.96 2.45 8.84
C ASP A 228 13.25 2.80 9.57
N VAL A 229 13.22 2.82 10.90
CA VAL A 229 14.34 3.33 11.72
C VAL A 229 15.52 2.38 11.77
N PHE A 230 15.30 1.10 11.47
CA PHE A 230 16.36 0.10 11.44
C PHE A 230 16.99 0.07 10.05
N GLY A 231 18.30 0.35 9.98
CA GLY A 231 19.08 0.32 8.75
C GLY A 231 20.55 0.00 9.00
N LEU A 232 21.19 -0.74 8.10
CA LEU A 232 22.62 -1.10 8.12
C LEU A 232 23.41 -0.28 7.06
N PRO A 233 24.73 -0.02 7.23
CA PRO A 233 25.33 1.33 7.19
C PRO A 233 26.11 1.71 5.89
N PRO A 234 26.54 3.00 5.72
CA PRO A 234 26.36 4.18 6.59
C PRO A 234 25.34 5.18 6.01
N GLY A 235 24.22 5.40 6.71
CA GLY A 235 23.17 6.31 6.23
C GLY A 235 21.99 6.53 7.19
N GLY A 236 21.72 5.59 8.10
CA GLY A 236 20.56 5.65 8.99
C GLY A 236 19.45 4.71 8.54
N GLY A 237 18.25 4.88 9.09
CA GLY A 237 17.04 4.19 8.66
C GLY A 237 16.64 4.53 7.21
N VAL A 238 15.81 3.69 6.61
CA VAL A 238 15.35 3.82 5.21
C VAL A 238 13.84 3.68 5.21
N SER A 239 13.13 4.73 4.74
CA SER A 239 11.66 4.73 4.65
C SER A 239 11.14 4.23 3.33
N VAL A 240 11.93 4.33 2.25
CA VAL A 240 11.54 3.75 0.96
C VAL A 240 12.72 3.00 0.38
N TRP A 241 12.53 1.72 0.13
CA TRP A 241 13.45 0.84 -0.57
C TRP A 241 13.07 0.72 -2.03
N ASN A 242 14.08 0.56 -2.88
CA ASN A 242 13.90 0.04 -4.23
C ASN A 242 13.83 -1.49 -4.18
N LEU A 243 13.12 -2.11 -5.13
CA LEU A 243 13.16 -3.57 -5.36
C LEU A 243 14.59 -4.08 -5.63
N SER A 244 15.49 -3.22 -6.13
CA SER A 244 16.92 -3.52 -6.30
C SER A 244 17.67 -3.68 -4.96
N GLY A 245 17.03 -3.38 -3.84
CA GLY A 245 17.58 -3.43 -2.48
C GLY A 245 18.40 -2.20 -2.10
N THR A 246 18.39 -1.15 -2.93
CA THR A 246 19.03 0.14 -2.62
C THR A 246 18.05 1.06 -1.89
N PRO A 247 18.52 1.94 -0.98
CA PRO A 247 17.67 2.96 -0.37
C PRO A 247 17.23 3.99 -1.42
N TYR A 248 15.93 4.21 -1.56
CA TYR A 248 15.37 5.29 -2.38
C TYR A 248 15.25 6.58 -1.56
N ILE A 249 14.63 6.50 -0.38
CA ILE A 249 14.49 7.61 0.56
C ILE A 249 14.92 7.18 1.96
N LEU A 250 15.81 7.98 2.57
CA LEU A 250 16.25 7.77 3.95
C LEU A 250 15.19 8.27 4.94
N GLN A 251 15.07 7.59 6.08
CA GLN A 251 14.14 7.96 7.15
C GLN A 251 14.39 9.39 7.66
N SER A 252 15.65 9.81 7.73
CA SER A 252 16.01 11.17 8.13
C SER A 252 15.48 12.26 7.19
N THR A 253 15.27 11.92 5.91
CA THR A 253 14.69 12.84 4.93
C THR A 253 13.21 13.06 5.22
N ILE A 254 12.46 11.96 5.46
CA ILE A 254 11.05 12.04 5.87
C ILE A 254 10.91 12.80 7.18
N ALA A 255 11.69 12.42 8.20
CA ALA A 255 11.65 13.08 9.50
C ALA A 255 11.97 14.57 9.45
N SER A 256 12.96 14.97 8.64
CA SER A 256 13.25 16.40 8.45
C SER A 256 12.11 17.13 7.75
N ALA A 257 11.49 16.53 6.74
CA ALA A 257 10.42 17.16 5.98
C ALA A 257 9.16 17.32 6.85
N VAL A 258 8.67 16.22 7.44
CA VAL A 258 7.53 16.20 8.36
C VAL A 258 7.75 17.15 9.53
N GLY A 259 8.95 17.16 10.13
CA GLY A 259 9.28 18.05 11.23
C GLY A 259 9.17 19.55 10.89
N THR A 260 9.41 19.93 9.63
CA THR A 260 9.21 21.32 9.19
C THR A 260 7.74 21.70 9.01
N LEU A 261 6.87 20.72 8.74
CA LEU A 261 5.44 20.96 8.49
C LEU A 261 4.60 20.91 9.76
N LEU A 262 4.90 19.98 10.68
CA LEU A 262 4.06 19.69 11.86
C LEU A 262 4.47 20.43 13.16
N ASP A 263 5.51 21.27 13.13
CA ASP A 263 6.07 21.93 14.32
C ASP A 263 6.36 20.94 15.47
N LEU A 264 6.99 19.81 15.12
CA LEU A 264 7.27 18.72 16.05
C LEU A 264 8.20 19.17 17.20
N PRO A 265 8.06 18.58 18.40
CA PRO A 265 9.02 18.80 19.47
C PRO A 265 10.41 18.32 19.03
N THR A 266 11.46 18.88 19.63
CA THR A 266 12.87 18.61 19.24
C THR A 266 13.27 17.13 19.37
N VAL A 267 12.50 16.34 20.11
CA VAL A 267 12.70 14.89 20.28
C VAL A 267 11.36 14.20 20.05
N VAL A 268 11.18 13.66 18.85
CA VAL A 268 10.16 12.66 18.53
C VAL A 268 10.86 11.33 18.38
N ASP A 269 10.25 10.25 18.87
CA ASP A 269 10.77 8.91 18.60
C ASP A 269 10.74 8.67 17.09
N PRO A 270 11.88 8.37 16.44
CA PRO A 270 11.90 8.10 15.01
C PRO A 270 10.93 7.01 14.57
N GLU A 271 10.53 6.09 15.46
CA GLU A 271 9.55 5.02 15.16
C GLU A 271 8.13 5.56 14.87
N PHE A 272 7.79 6.77 15.35
CA PHE A 272 6.53 7.43 14.98
C PHE A 272 6.60 8.16 13.64
N ILE A 273 7.78 8.22 13.02
CA ILE A 273 7.96 8.71 11.66
C ILE A 273 8.35 7.49 10.80
N ASN A 274 7.40 6.56 10.75
CA ASN A 274 7.38 5.39 9.89
C ASN A 274 6.39 5.63 8.76
N LEU A 275 6.70 5.22 7.55
CA LEU A 275 5.85 5.41 6.38
C LEU A 275 4.88 4.25 6.22
N ASP A 276 3.58 4.52 6.29
CA ASP A 276 2.53 3.48 6.26
C ASP A 276 1.62 3.53 5.03
N ALA A 277 1.83 4.47 4.10
CA ALA A 277 1.16 4.46 2.81
C ALA A 277 2.00 5.21 1.79
N LEU A 278 2.01 4.79 0.52
CA LEU A 278 2.93 5.33 -0.48
C LEU A 278 2.29 5.42 -1.86
N MET A 279 2.57 6.52 -2.55
CA MET A 279 2.57 6.61 -4.02
C MET A 279 3.84 7.32 -4.47
N VAL A 280 4.39 6.93 -5.62
CA VAL A 280 5.64 7.47 -6.16
C VAL A 280 5.49 7.96 -7.60
N GLN A 281 6.09 9.12 -7.83
CA GLN A 281 6.38 9.67 -9.14
C GLN A 281 7.87 9.95 -9.28
N ASP A 282 8.58 8.99 -9.88
CA ASP A 282 9.97 9.07 -10.33
C ASP A 282 9.97 9.37 -11.84
N VAL A 283 10.33 10.59 -12.20
CA VAL A 283 10.13 11.11 -13.56
C VAL A 283 11.41 11.01 -14.39
N THR A 284 12.49 11.63 -13.92
CA THR A 284 13.73 11.83 -14.67
C THR A 284 14.93 11.70 -13.75
N GLY A 285 15.84 10.79 -14.10
CA GLY A 285 17.07 10.61 -13.33
C GLY A 285 17.46 9.15 -13.19
N ASP A 286 18.18 8.87 -12.12
CA ASP A 286 18.45 7.51 -11.67
C ASP A 286 17.21 6.94 -10.94
N PRO A 287 16.59 5.87 -11.43
CA PRO A 287 15.36 5.34 -10.83
C PRO A 287 15.54 4.74 -9.43
N ASP A 288 16.79 4.59 -8.98
CA ASP A 288 17.13 4.13 -7.65
C ASP A 288 17.41 5.29 -6.66
N ILE A 289 17.34 6.56 -7.08
CA ILE A 289 17.67 7.73 -6.24
C ILE A 289 16.51 8.71 -6.24
N PHE A 290 16.03 9.11 -5.06
CA PHE A 290 15.08 10.21 -4.93
C PHE A 290 15.78 11.56 -5.15
N GLU A 291 15.55 12.18 -6.31
CA GLU A 291 16.30 13.38 -6.68
C GLU A 291 15.47 14.50 -7.35
N ARG A 292 16.10 15.69 -7.39
CA ARG A 292 15.66 16.75 -8.30
C ARG A 292 15.96 16.33 -9.73
N ASP A 293 15.14 16.81 -10.66
CA ASP A 293 15.40 16.64 -12.09
C ASP A 293 16.85 17.06 -12.44
N PRO A 294 17.73 16.10 -12.82
CA PRO A 294 19.13 16.39 -13.09
C PRO A 294 19.31 17.24 -14.36
N THR A 295 18.26 17.37 -15.18
CA THR A 295 18.25 18.23 -16.37
C THR A 295 17.85 19.67 -16.05
N GLY A 296 17.33 19.94 -14.85
CA GLY A 296 16.85 21.25 -14.42
C GLY A 296 15.53 21.69 -15.04
N GLY A 297 14.77 20.77 -15.64
CA GLY A 297 13.42 21.00 -16.19
C GLY A 297 12.33 21.18 -15.12
N GLY A 298 12.61 20.78 -13.88
CA GLY A 298 11.76 21.03 -12.71
C GLY A 298 10.77 19.90 -12.39
N ASP A 299 10.79 18.81 -13.16
CA ASP A 299 10.04 17.58 -12.86
C ASP A 299 10.81 16.76 -11.82
N ASN A 300 10.83 17.22 -10.57
CA ASN A 300 11.45 16.47 -9.47
C ASN A 300 10.70 15.15 -9.25
N ASP A 301 11.40 14.17 -8.68
CA ASP A 301 10.73 13.02 -8.08
C ASP A 301 9.78 13.51 -6.98
N SER A 302 8.72 12.79 -6.74
CA SER A 302 7.82 13.10 -5.64
C SER A 302 7.10 11.87 -5.12
N ILE A 303 6.70 11.93 -3.86
CA ILE A 303 5.91 10.90 -3.21
C ILE A 303 4.69 11.51 -2.51
N ILE A 304 3.60 10.74 -2.45
CA ILE A 304 2.50 10.96 -1.51
C ILE A 304 2.64 9.88 -0.45
N PHE A 305 2.48 10.22 0.82
CA PHE A 305 2.60 9.25 1.90
C PHE A 305 1.82 9.64 3.15
N SER A 306 1.53 8.65 4.00
CA SER A 306 1.12 8.83 5.40
C SER A 306 2.27 8.43 6.34
N ILE A 307 2.13 8.76 7.62
CA ILE A 307 3.03 8.30 8.69
C ILE A 307 2.21 7.92 9.91
N ARG A 308 2.76 7.11 10.80
CA ARG A 308 2.10 6.72 12.04
C ARG A 308 1.64 7.90 12.88
N GLN A 309 0.64 7.63 13.70
CA GLN A 309 0.19 8.52 14.76
C GLN A 309 1.34 9.03 15.65
N ILE A 310 1.45 10.35 15.79
CA ILE A 310 2.38 11.03 16.71
C ILE A 310 1.55 11.67 17.84
N PRO A 311 1.32 10.97 18.96
CA PRO A 311 0.58 11.53 20.10
C PRO A 311 1.36 12.66 20.79
N ASP A 312 0.66 13.68 21.28
CA ASP A 312 1.29 14.82 21.98
C ASP A 312 1.51 14.58 23.49
N GLY A 313 0.95 13.49 24.01
CA GLY A 313 1.04 13.08 25.42
C GLY A 313 0.12 13.83 26.38
N VAL A 314 -0.67 14.80 25.92
CA VAL A 314 -1.67 15.54 26.72
C VAL A 314 -3.10 15.38 26.20
N GLY A 315 -3.31 14.42 25.31
CA GLY A 315 -4.63 14.06 24.80
C GLY A 315 -4.97 14.74 23.49
N SER A 316 -3.97 14.97 22.63
CA SER A 316 -4.08 15.40 21.24
C SER A 316 -2.95 14.76 20.41
N TYR A 317 -2.86 15.15 19.15
CA TYR A 317 -1.92 14.61 18.16
C TYR A 317 -1.09 15.73 17.54
N TYR A 318 0.18 15.44 17.27
CA TYR A 318 0.98 16.19 16.30
C TYR A 318 0.71 15.70 14.87
N ALA A 319 0.49 14.38 14.72
CA ALA A 319 -0.02 13.71 13.52
C ALA A 319 -1.00 12.62 13.96
N THR A 320 -2.10 12.49 13.24
CA THR A 320 -3.19 11.55 13.51
C THR A 320 -3.08 10.26 12.69
N GLY A 321 -2.11 10.16 11.80
CA GLY A 321 -1.98 9.01 10.90
C GLY A 321 -2.81 9.12 9.63
N SER A 322 -3.87 9.94 9.68
CA SER A 322 -4.72 10.21 8.54
C SER A 322 -4.26 11.38 7.66
N GLU A 323 -3.16 12.07 8.00
CA GLU A 323 -2.62 13.11 7.14
C GLU A 323 -1.90 12.51 5.93
N LEU A 324 -2.07 13.16 4.77
CA LEU A 324 -1.34 12.80 3.55
C LEU A 324 -0.37 13.90 3.18
N PHE A 325 0.89 13.54 3.09
CA PHE A 325 2.01 14.42 2.80
C PHE A 325 2.43 14.28 1.34
N VAL A 326 2.82 15.39 0.72
CA VAL A 326 3.46 15.40 -0.60
C VAL A 326 4.87 15.92 -0.42
N LEU A 327 5.87 15.08 -0.73
CA LEU A 327 7.29 15.44 -0.68
C LEU A 327 7.90 15.36 -2.08
N ASP A 328 8.62 16.39 -2.49
CA ASP A 328 9.39 16.37 -3.74
C ASP A 328 10.91 16.20 -3.51
N GLY A 329 11.62 15.80 -4.56
CA GLY A 329 13.08 15.62 -4.59
C GLY A 329 13.84 16.94 -4.38
N ALA A 330 13.14 18.08 -4.39
CA ALA A 330 13.69 19.36 -4.00
C ALA A 330 13.65 19.63 -2.49
N GLY A 331 12.98 18.78 -1.72
CA GLY A 331 12.76 18.91 -0.29
C GLY A 331 11.56 19.79 0.07
N SER A 332 10.68 20.09 -0.89
CA SER A 332 9.42 20.77 -0.64
C SER A 332 8.41 19.77 -0.07
N ILE A 333 7.75 20.13 1.02
CA ILE A 333 6.74 19.32 1.71
C ILE A 333 5.45 20.13 1.84
N SER A 334 4.31 19.49 1.60
CA SER A 334 2.98 20.04 1.85
C SER A 334 2.00 18.92 2.23
N PHE A 335 0.79 19.28 2.65
CA PHE A 335 -0.32 18.32 2.70
C PHE A 335 -0.89 18.11 1.29
N LEU A 336 -1.52 16.96 1.05
CA LEU A 336 -2.25 16.68 -0.18
C LEU A 336 -3.53 17.52 -0.24
N GLU A 337 -3.71 18.25 -1.33
CA GLU A 337 -4.99 18.89 -1.68
C GLU A 337 -5.75 17.97 -2.63
N HIS A 338 -6.82 17.34 -2.13
CA HIS A 338 -7.64 16.35 -2.85
C HIS A 338 -9.09 16.37 -2.34
N GLY A 339 -10.05 15.94 -3.15
CA GLY A 339 -11.44 15.81 -2.71
C GLY A 339 -12.07 17.14 -2.29
N GLY A 340 -11.55 18.27 -2.79
CA GLY A 340 -11.99 19.62 -2.42
C GLY A 340 -11.58 20.11 -1.03
N HIS A 341 -10.62 19.47 -0.37
CA HIS A 341 -10.07 19.88 0.93
C HIS A 341 -8.56 19.58 1.03
N VAL A 342 -7.98 19.83 2.20
CA VAL A 342 -6.57 19.55 2.50
C VAL A 342 -6.51 18.40 3.50
N TRP A 343 -5.73 17.36 3.20
CA TRP A 343 -5.49 16.21 4.06
C TRP A 343 -4.51 16.54 5.19
N ASP A 344 -4.86 17.53 6.01
CA ASP A 344 -4.10 17.99 7.17
C ASP A 344 -4.68 17.50 8.51
N LEU A 345 -4.01 17.84 9.60
CA LEU A 345 -4.44 17.51 10.97
C LEU A 345 -5.86 18.00 11.29
N ALA A 346 -6.26 19.17 10.78
CA ALA A 346 -7.58 19.73 11.06
C ALA A 346 -8.69 18.95 10.34
N TYR A 347 -8.46 18.57 9.09
CA TYR A 347 -9.35 17.65 8.39
C TYR A 347 -9.40 16.32 9.12
N ALA A 348 -8.26 15.70 9.40
CA ALA A 348 -8.20 14.39 10.04
C ALA A 348 -8.99 14.31 11.35
N LEU A 349 -8.79 15.26 12.27
CA LEU A 349 -9.53 15.34 13.54
C LEU A 349 -11.03 15.56 13.37
N THR A 350 -11.47 16.19 12.29
CA THR A 350 -12.90 16.47 12.06
C THR A 350 -13.59 15.40 11.22
N ALA A 351 -12.82 14.64 10.44
CA ALA A 351 -13.32 13.75 9.41
C ALA A 351 -13.14 12.27 9.73
N PHE A 352 -12.05 11.90 10.41
CA PHE A 352 -11.71 10.52 10.73
C PHE A 352 -11.85 10.18 12.22
N ASP A 353 -12.58 11.02 12.96
CA ASP A 353 -12.83 10.78 14.37
C ASP A 353 -13.81 9.62 14.59
N VAL A 354 -13.40 8.65 15.41
CA VAL A 354 -14.23 7.53 15.85
C VAL A 354 -14.80 7.80 17.25
N TRP A 355 -16.10 8.12 17.29
CA TRP A 355 -16.83 8.43 18.52
C TRP A 355 -17.45 7.18 19.17
N PHE A 356 -17.37 7.10 20.49
CA PHE A 356 -18.08 6.11 21.30
C PHE A 356 -19.13 6.81 22.18
N GLU A 357 -20.39 6.37 22.11
CA GLU A 357 -21.57 7.10 22.65
C GLU A 357 -21.53 7.45 24.16
N ASP A 358 -20.66 6.83 24.97
CA ASP A 358 -20.79 6.85 26.43
C ASP A 358 -19.65 7.53 27.19
N GLN A 359 -18.59 7.95 26.53
CA GLN A 359 -17.43 8.58 27.18
C GLN A 359 -16.92 9.65 26.22
N ASN A 360 -16.38 10.76 26.73
CA ASN A 360 -15.69 11.78 25.91
C ASN A 360 -14.40 11.19 25.29
N ASN A 361 -14.56 10.10 24.57
CA ASN A 361 -13.56 9.29 23.93
C ASN A 361 -13.60 9.66 22.47
N TYR A 362 -12.44 10.02 21.95
CA TYR A 362 -12.25 10.29 20.54
C TYR A 362 -11.00 9.56 20.11
N GLY A 363 -10.94 9.16 18.85
CA GLY A 363 -9.82 8.42 18.28
C GLY A 363 -9.71 8.73 16.82
N VAL A 364 -8.53 8.55 16.24
CA VAL A 364 -8.27 8.86 14.84
C VAL A 364 -7.72 7.64 14.16
N LEU A 365 -8.12 7.45 12.90
CA LEU A 365 -7.66 6.32 12.10
C LEU A 365 -6.25 6.59 11.57
N ASP A 366 -5.47 5.54 11.37
CA ASP A 366 -4.24 5.61 10.58
C ASP A 366 -4.53 5.20 9.13
N ILE A 367 -3.96 5.90 8.15
CA ILE A 367 -4.09 5.51 6.74
C ILE A 367 -2.95 4.57 6.41
N ASN A 368 -3.27 3.32 6.08
CA ASN A 368 -2.31 2.23 5.91
C ASN A 368 -2.06 1.84 4.45
N ALA A 369 -2.76 2.43 3.50
CA ALA A 369 -2.45 2.28 2.09
C ALA A 369 -3.13 3.40 1.32
N ILE A 370 -2.52 3.81 0.22
CA ILE A 370 -3.11 4.78 -0.72
C ILE A 370 -2.81 4.35 -2.15
N GLU A 371 -3.71 4.71 -3.05
CA GLU A 371 -3.52 4.60 -4.50
C GLU A 371 -4.53 5.54 -5.19
N ALA A 372 -4.42 5.76 -6.49
CA ALA A 372 -5.39 6.49 -7.28
C ALA A 372 -6.17 5.59 -8.24
N ILE A 373 -7.44 5.92 -8.50
CA ILE A 373 -8.29 5.20 -9.45
C ILE A 373 -9.00 6.19 -10.39
N SER A 374 -9.35 5.73 -11.59
CA SER A 374 -10.08 6.52 -12.59
C SER A 374 -11.42 5.88 -12.93
N GLU A 375 -12.21 6.53 -13.78
CA GLU A 375 -13.55 6.08 -14.15
C GLU A 375 -13.58 4.86 -15.07
N SER A 376 -12.47 4.55 -15.74
CA SER A 376 -12.48 3.54 -16.79
C SER A 376 -11.13 2.86 -16.93
N VAL A 377 -11.17 1.66 -17.52
CA VAL A 377 -9.97 0.91 -17.92
C VAL A 377 -9.98 0.77 -19.43
N VAL A 378 -8.88 1.15 -20.09
CA VAL A 378 -8.71 1.00 -21.53
C VAL A 378 -7.79 -0.21 -21.77
N PRO A 379 -8.19 -1.18 -22.63
CA PRO A 379 -7.34 -2.30 -22.95
C PRO A 379 -5.99 -1.85 -23.51
N GLU A 380 -4.92 -2.55 -23.14
CA GLU A 380 -3.58 -2.20 -23.64
C GLU A 380 -3.51 -2.17 -25.18
N PRO A 381 -2.68 -1.30 -25.78
CA PRO A 381 -2.54 -1.20 -27.24
C PRO A 381 -2.20 -2.52 -27.93
N ALA A 382 -1.50 -3.44 -27.26
CA ALA A 382 -1.16 -4.76 -27.79
C ALA A 382 -2.42 -5.60 -28.08
N SER A 383 -3.43 -5.52 -27.23
CA SER A 383 -4.74 -6.16 -27.41
C SER A 383 -5.45 -5.62 -28.66
N CYS A 384 -5.37 -4.30 -28.87
CA CYS A 384 -5.90 -3.66 -30.08
C CYS A 384 -5.19 -4.14 -31.35
N ILE A 385 -3.86 -4.28 -31.32
CA ILE A 385 -3.05 -4.76 -32.45
C ILE A 385 -3.38 -6.21 -32.77
N MET A 386 -3.49 -7.08 -31.77
CA MET A 386 -3.84 -8.49 -31.97
C MET A 386 -5.24 -8.66 -32.55
N LEU A 387 -6.21 -7.85 -32.11
CA LEU A 387 -7.56 -7.82 -32.70
C LEU A 387 -7.50 -7.41 -34.18
N LEU A 388 -6.75 -6.35 -34.50
CA LEU A 388 -6.54 -5.89 -35.88
C LEU A 388 -5.90 -6.96 -36.76
N LEU A 389 -4.84 -7.63 -36.27
CA LEU A 389 -4.19 -8.73 -36.99
C LEU A 389 -5.13 -9.93 -37.20
N GLY A 390 -5.96 -10.26 -36.22
CA GLY A 390 -7.00 -11.28 -36.33
C GLY A 390 -8.04 -10.96 -37.41
N LEU A 391 -8.50 -9.71 -37.48
CA LEU A 391 -9.44 -9.24 -38.49
C LEU A 391 -8.84 -9.25 -39.91
N VAL A 392 -7.56 -8.89 -40.05
CA VAL A 392 -6.82 -9.03 -41.32
C VAL A 392 -6.69 -10.51 -41.72
N GLY A 393 -6.42 -11.40 -40.76
CA GLY A 393 -6.40 -12.84 -40.97
C GLY A 393 -7.73 -13.40 -41.49
N LEU A 394 -8.85 -13.04 -40.84
CA LEU A 394 -10.19 -13.49 -41.23
C LEU A 394 -10.63 -12.96 -42.60
N SER A 395 -10.36 -11.68 -42.89
CA SER A 395 -10.70 -11.08 -44.18
C SER A 395 -9.90 -11.68 -45.33
N SER A 396 -8.61 -12.00 -45.13
CA SER A 396 -7.79 -12.70 -46.13
C SER A 396 -8.31 -14.13 -46.42
N ARG A 397 -8.81 -14.83 -45.40
CA ARG A 397 -9.40 -16.17 -45.53
C ARG A 397 -10.76 -16.15 -46.23
N ALA A 398 -11.58 -15.12 -45.98
CA ALA A 398 -12.85 -14.91 -46.67
C ALA A 398 -12.65 -14.63 -48.17
N LYS A 399 -11.62 -13.84 -48.53
CA LYS A 399 -11.27 -13.55 -49.93
C LYS A 399 -10.83 -14.81 -50.68
N ARG A 400 -10.03 -15.68 -50.07
CA ARG A 400 -9.60 -16.98 -50.65
C ARG A 400 -10.71 -17.99 -50.87
N ARG A 401 -11.84 -17.90 -50.15
CA ARG A 401 -12.99 -18.81 -50.35
C ARG A 401 -13.93 -18.38 -51.48
N ARG A 402 -13.79 -17.15 -51.97
CA ARG A 402 -14.60 -16.58 -53.07
C ARG A 402 -13.90 -16.60 -54.43
N SER A 403 -12.59 -16.86 -54.44
CA SER A 403 -11.80 -17.24 -55.61
C SER A 403 -11.75 -18.76 -55.73
#